data_AF-A0A810NM92-F1
#
_entry.id   AF-A0A810NM92-F1
#
_cell.length_a   1.000
_cell.length_b   1.000
_cell.length_c   1.000
_cell.angle_alpha   90.00
_cell.angle_beta   90.00
_cell.angle_gamma   90.00
#
_symmetry.space_group_name_H-M   'P 1'
#
loop_
_entity.id
_entity.type
_entity.pdbx_description
1 polymer ?
#
loop_
_entity_poly.entity_id
_entity_poly.type
_entity_poly.pdbx_seq_one_letter_code
_entity_poly.pdbx_strand_id
1 'polypeptide(L)'
;MLTRRALTRLLGGLATAAVTLTLTLVVAPSPAHADYIYCPPNNGPCILVVTGGGGGGGGGGGGGGGGGGGSATCEHESLGVIACYRPGMGWFNHVDSCYYNRLSLSDDDPVWGGHDPANGFMYAVWCWGGLSAGWQQGTTRYLTSPPPGYGGMPTPMELAVRAINQLPITGPDIRTAPAATGVGLVGLPVWMWTPRTARTWGPISRTVSVPGLSVTATARAVEIRWHMGDGRTVVCRSPGSAYRPEYGNRTSSCGHKYTQPSRDRSGGKYRITAETLWRVTWSGGGQSGVLNRVRESGPVFLQIDELQVVNS
;
A
#
# COMPACT_ATOMS: atom_id res chain seq x y z
N MET A 1 76.43 58.83 -38.63
CA MET A 1 77.70 58.08 -38.56
C MET A 1 77.39 56.61 -38.34
N LEU A 2 77.85 55.78 -39.28
CA LEU A 2 78.13 54.32 -39.24
C LEU A 2 77.12 53.40 -38.51
N THR A 3 76.24 52.71 -39.23
CA THR A 3 76.42 51.31 -39.73
C THR A 3 76.84 50.28 -38.69
N ARG A 4 75.99 49.27 -38.45
CA ARG A 4 76.38 47.85 -38.59
C ARG A 4 75.16 46.93 -38.64
N ARG A 5 75.25 45.99 -39.59
CA ARG A 5 74.30 44.95 -39.94
C ARG A 5 74.32 43.82 -38.91
N ALA A 6 73.19 43.15 -38.72
CA ALA A 6 73.14 41.72 -38.44
C ALA A 6 71.85 41.14 -39.02
N LEU A 7 72.00 40.36 -40.11
CA LEU A 7 70.99 39.42 -40.60
C LEU A 7 71.03 38.18 -39.72
N THR A 8 69.88 37.71 -39.23
CA THR A 8 69.70 36.31 -38.86
C THR A 8 68.33 35.81 -39.33
N ARG A 9 68.35 34.63 -39.96
CA ARG A 9 67.28 33.99 -40.72
C ARG A 9 66.20 33.35 -39.84
N LEU A 10 64.97 33.47 -40.33
CA LEU A 10 63.84 32.51 -40.36
C LEU A 10 63.91 31.23 -39.52
N LEU A 11 62.84 30.99 -38.75
CA LEU A 11 62.05 29.75 -38.53
C LEU A 11 60.90 30.19 -37.59
N GLY A 12 59.60 30.13 -37.92
CA GLY A 12 58.85 28.97 -38.40
C GLY A 12 58.10 28.36 -37.21
N GLY A 13 56.84 28.74 -36.97
CA GLY A 13 56.01 28.16 -35.91
C GLY A 13 54.65 28.83 -35.74
N LEU A 14 53.70 28.49 -36.60
CA LEU A 14 52.27 28.75 -36.39
C LEU A 14 51.80 27.90 -35.20
N ALA A 15 51.51 28.54 -34.06
CA ALA A 15 50.83 27.89 -32.94
C ALA A 15 49.31 27.90 -33.20
N THR A 16 48.79 26.83 -33.79
CA THR A 16 47.34 26.56 -33.84
C THR A 16 46.87 26.10 -32.46
N ALA A 17 46.15 26.97 -31.75
CA ALA A 17 45.45 26.62 -30.51
C ALA A 17 44.23 25.74 -30.84
N ALA A 18 44.36 24.42 -30.66
CA ALA A 18 43.23 23.49 -30.74
C ALA A 18 42.44 23.54 -29.42
N VAL A 19 41.32 24.25 -29.42
CA VAL A 19 40.35 24.25 -28.30
C VAL A 19 39.51 22.99 -28.42
N THR A 20 39.80 21.97 -27.63
CA THR A 20 38.96 20.77 -27.49
C THR A 20 37.76 21.10 -26.63
N LEU A 21 36.60 21.31 -27.28
CA LEU A 21 35.32 21.49 -26.61
C LEU A 21 34.85 20.13 -26.05
N THR A 22 35.18 19.82 -24.80
CA THR A 22 34.63 18.64 -24.12
C THR A 22 33.15 18.88 -23.83
N LEU A 23 32.29 18.28 -24.64
CA LEU A 23 30.85 18.23 -24.41
C LEU A 23 30.57 17.32 -23.20
N THR A 24 30.50 17.89 -22.00
CA THR A 24 30.06 17.15 -20.81
C THR A 24 28.58 16.85 -20.93
N LEU A 25 28.23 15.61 -21.25
CA LEU A 25 26.87 15.10 -21.12
C LEU A 25 26.48 15.13 -19.63
N VAL A 26 25.67 16.10 -19.23
CA VAL A 26 25.04 16.09 -17.90
C VAL A 26 23.91 15.07 -17.97
N VAL A 27 24.20 13.83 -17.55
CA VAL A 27 23.15 12.84 -17.27
C VAL A 27 22.44 13.32 -16.02
N ALA A 28 21.28 13.96 -16.17
CA ALA A 28 20.42 14.24 -15.04
C ALA A 28 20.03 12.89 -14.41
N PRO A 29 20.30 12.66 -13.11
CA PRO A 29 19.82 11.44 -12.46
C PRO A 29 18.29 11.44 -12.55
N SER A 30 17.71 10.32 -13.00
CA SER A 30 16.27 10.11 -12.94
C SER A 30 15.80 10.37 -11.50
N PRO A 31 14.67 11.07 -11.29
CA PRO A 31 14.14 11.27 -9.94
C PRO A 31 13.97 9.90 -9.28
N ALA A 32 14.68 9.69 -8.17
CA ALA A 32 14.45 8.52 -7.33
C ALA A 32 13.04 8.67 -6.74
N HIS A 33 12.09 7.89 -7.25
CA HIS A 33 10.80 7.78 -6.59
C HIS A 33 11.01 7.10 -5.23
N ALA A 34 10.40 7.66 -4.18
CA ALA A 34 10.36 7.00 -2.88
C ALA A 34 9.32 5.87 -2.90
N ASP A 35 9.58 4.83 -2.13
CA ASP A 35 8.62 3.74 -1.92
C ASP A 35 7.27 4.28 -1.45
N TYR A 36 6.19 3.70 -1.94
CA TYR A 36 4.85 4.17 -1.63
C TYR A 36 3.83 3.03 -1.51
N ILE A 37 2.76 3.28 -0.75
CA ILE A 37 1.66 2.34 -0.61
C ILE A 37 0.65 2.57 -1.74
N TYR A 38 0.43 1.55 -2.56
CA TYR A 38 -0.60 1.55 -3.58
C TYR A 38 -1.78 0.69 -3.14
N CYS A 39 -2.99 1.25 -3.23
CA CYS A 39 -4.22 0.53 -2.94
C CYS A 39 -5.08 0.48 -4.22
N PRO A 40 -5.27 -0.71 -4.81
CA PRO A 40 -6.11 -0.86 -5.99
C PRO A 40 -7.56 -0.37 -5.75
N PRO A 41 -8.21 0.23 -6.76
CA PRO A 41 -9.57 0.75 -6.62
C PRO A 41 -10.64 -0.34 -6.49
N ASN A 42 -10.40 -1.54 -7.02
CA ASN A 42 -11.33 -2.68 -7.06
C ASN A 42 -11.45 -3.45 -5.72
N ASN A 43 -11.40 -2.76 -4.58
CA ASN A 43 -11.37 -3.37 -3.24
C ASN A 43 -10.18 -4.32 -2.97
N GLY A 44 -9.18 -4.38 -3.84
CA GLY A 44 -7.97 -5.20 -3.65
C GLY A 44 -7.15 -4.81 -2.41
N PRO A 45 -6.28 -5.71 -1.93
CA PRO A 45 -5.34 -5.41 -0.86
C PRO A 45 -4.36 -4.32 -1.32
N CYS A 46 -3.98 -3.43 -0.40
CA CYS A 46 -2.88 -2.52 -0.64
C CYS A 46 -1.56 -3.30 -0.71
N ILE A 47 -0.64 -2.79 -1.52
CA ILE A 47 0.71 -3.31 -1.70
C ILE A 47 1.73 -2.20 -1.45
N LEU A 48 2.94 -2.59 -1.10
CA LEU A 48 4.10 -1.69 -1.09
C LEU A 48 4.71 -1.71 -2.49
N VAL A 49 4.82 -0.56 -3.14
CA VAL A 49 5.55 -0.39 -4.39
C VAL A 49 6.94 0.10 -4.05
N VAL A 50 7.94 -0.73 -4.35
CA VAL A 50 9.35 -0.41 -4.20
C VAL A 50 9.87 0.10 -5.53
N THR A 51 10.31 1.35 -5.59
CA THR A 51 10.79 1.95 -6.84
C THR A 51 12.31 1.83 -6.95
N GLY A 52 12.76 0.76 -7.60
CA GLY A 52 14.14 0.57 -8.08
C GLY A 52 14.19 0.53 -9.61
N GLY A 53 15.22 1.12 -10.22
CA GLY A 53 15.35 1.31 -11.67
C GLY A 53 15.17 0.02 -12.48
N GLY A 54 14.46 0.14 -13.61
CA GLY A 54 14.10 -0.98 -14.47
C GLY A 54 15.29 -1.70 -15.11
N GLY A 55 15.09 -3.00 -15.31
CA GLY A 55 15.97 -3.91 -16.07
C GLY A 55 15.52 -5.34 -15.85
N GLY A 56 15.14 -6.05 -16.91
CA GLY A 56 14.40 -7.32 -16.84
C GLY A 56 15.20 -8.54 -16.36
N GLY A 57 14.44 -9.58 -16.00
CA GLY A 57 14.84 -10.99 -16.13
C GLY A 57 15.45 -11.64 -14.90
N GLY A 58 14.70 -12.57 -14.31
CA GLY A 58 15.24 -13.77 -13.66
C GLY A 58 15.82 -13.63 -12.25
N GLY A 59 15.13 -14.28 -11.31
CA GLY A 59 15.61 -14.84 -10.05
C GLY A 59 16.97 -14.41 -9.49
N GLY A 60 16.97 -13.85 -8.28
CA GLY A 60 18.16 -13.79 -7.44
C GLY A 60 18.09 -12.64 -6.47
N GLY A 61 18.22 -12.95 -5.18
CA GLY A 61 18.16 -11.98 -4.11
C GLY A 61 19.19 -10.87 -4.27
N GLY A 62 18.74 -9.64 -4.09
CA GLY A 62 19.57 -8.46 -4.10
C GLY A 62 18.69 -7.24 -3.83
N GLY A 63 18.93 -6.56 -2.71
CA GLY A 63 18.13 -5.40 -2.35
C GLY A 63 18.53 -4.76 -1.03
N GLY A 64 19.83 -4.53 -0.83
CA GLY A 64 20.26 -3.43 0.04
C GLY A 64 20.00 -2.11 -0.67
N GLY A 65 19.42 -1.14 0.04
CA GLY A 65 19.10 0.20 -0.44
C GLY A 65 17.78 0.63 0.19
N GLY A 66 17.78 1.42 1.26
CA GLY A 66 18.16 2.82 1.19
C GLY A 66 16.91 3.71 1.26
N GLY A 67 15.98 3.38 2.16
CA GLY A 67 14.84 4.23 2.52
C GLY A 67 14.93 4.53 4.01
N GLY A 68 15.27 5.76 4.36
CA GLY A 68 15.53 6.21 5.73
C GLY A 68 14.30 6.18 6.64
N GLY A 69 13.97 5.01 7.17
CA GLY A 69 13.14 4.84 8.35
C GLY A 69 13.52 3.54 9.02
N GLY A 70 13.87 3.61 10.31
CA GLY A 70 14.45 2.50 11.04
C GLY A 70 13.61 1.22 10.87
N SER A 71 14.20 0.21 10.23
CA SER A 71 13.74 -1.17 10.36
C SER A 71 13.65 -1.50 11.85
N ALA A 72 12.70 -2.35 12.26
CA ALA A 72 12.65 -2.76 13.66
C ALA A 72 14.01 -3.29 14.12
N THR A 73 14.42 -2.93 15.34
CA THR A 73 15.71 -3.34 15.88
C THR A 73 15.69 -4.83 16.23
N CYS A 74 16.78 -5.53 15.94
CA CYS A 74 16.97 -6.88 16.43
C CYS A 74 17.59 -6.83 17.83
N GLU A 75 17.05 -7.61 18.75
CA GLU A 75 17.50 -7.68 20.13
C GLU A 75 17.83 -9.13 20.49
N HIS A 76 18.95 -9.32 21.17
CA HIS A 76 19.41 -10.60 21.67
C HIS A 76 19.41 -10.56 23.19
N GLU A 77 18.85 -11.58 23.83
CA GLU A 77 18.59 -11.61 25.27
C GLU A 77 19.81 -11.23 26.13
N SER A 78 21.00 -11.70 25.76
CA SER A 78 22.24 -11.41 26.51
C SER A 78 23.07 -10.22 26.00
N LEU A 79 22.78 -9.71 24.81
CA LEU A 79 23.63 -8.71 24.13
C LEU A 79 22.92 -7.38 23.89
N GLY A 80 21.60 -7.33 24.13
CA GLY A 80 20.77 -6.18 23.80
C GLY A 80 20.64 -6.00 22.28
N VAL A 81 20.61 -4.75 21.84
CA VAL A 81 20.42 -4.40 20.42
C VAL A 81 21.61 -4.87 19.59
N ILE A 82 21.32 -5.66 18.55
CA ILE A 82 22.28 -6.22 17.60
C ILE A 82 21.84 -5.96 16.16
N ALA A 83 22.77 -6.16 15.21
CA ALA A 83 22.45 -6.04 13.79
C ALA A 83 21.50 -7.16 13.34
N CYS A 84 20.44 -6.86 12.60
CA CYS A 84 19.54 -7.88 12.06
C CYS A 84 20.20 -8.78 10.99
N TYR A 85 21.24 -8.27 10.33
CA TYR A 85 22.05 -9.04 9.40
C TYR A 85 23.52 -8.89 9.78
N ARG A 86 24.25 -10.01 9.73
CA ARG A 86 25.72 -10.01 9.85
C ARG A 86 26.32 -10.73 8.64
N PRO A 87 27.24 -10.09 7.89
CA PRO A 87 27.99 -10.78 6.85
C PRO A 87 28.61 -12.09 7.38
N GLY A 88 28.46 -13.18 6.63
CA GLY A 88 28.95 -14.51 7.01
C GLY A 88 28.05 -15.32 7.96
N MET A 89 27.23 -14.66 8.79
CA MET A 89 26.30 -15.33 9.72
C MET A 89 24.84 -15.27 9.26
N GLY A 90 24.48 -14.33 8.40
CA GLY A 90 23.15 -14.21 7.82
C GLY A 90 22.19 -13.38 8.65
N TRP A 91 20.91 -13.76 8.65
CA TRP A 91 19.82 -13.01 9.29
C TRP A 91 19.52 -13.49 10.70
N PHE A 92 19.25 -12.56 11.61
CA PHE A 92 18.95 -12.86 13.00
C PHE A 92 17.53 -13.43 13.16
N ASN A 93 17.43 -14.59 13.79
CA ASN A 93 16.20 -15.22 14.21
C ASN A 93 15.91 -14.87 15.66
N HIS A 94 14.85 -14.08 15.87
CA HIS A 94 14.45 -13.61 17.19
C HIS A 94 13.77 -14.68 18.06
N VAL A 95 13.42 -15.84 17.50
CA VAL A 95 12.76 -16.93 18.25
C VAL A 95 13.78 -17.73 19.05
N ASP A 96 14.96 -17.96 18.48
CA ASP A 96 16.02 -18.78 19.09
C ASP A 96 17.32 -18.00 19.36
N SER A 97 17.33 -16.69 19.08
CA SER A 97 18.48 -15.81 19.25
C SER A 97 19.74 -16.23 18.45
N CYS A 98 19.56 -16.88 17.30
CA CYS A 98 20.66 -17.29 16.41
C CYS A 98 20.60 -16.59 15.04
N TYR A 99 21.74 -16.44 14.37
CA TYR A 99 21.80 -16.04 12.97
C TYR A 99 21.71 -17.25 12.04
N TYR A 100 20.99 -17.08 10.93
CA TYR A 100 20.80 -18.10 9.89
C TYR A 100 21.38 -17.59 8.56
N ASN A 101 22.45 -18.23 8.11
CA ASN A 101 23.05 -17.98 6.80
C ASN A 101 22.57 -19.03 5.80
N ARG A 102 21.83 -18.62 4.77
CA ARG A 102 21.41 -19.52 3.71
C ARG A 102 22.64 -19.97 2.91
N LEU A 103 22.84 -21.28 2.83
CA LEU A 103 23.91 -21.86 2.04
C LEU A 103 23.54 -21.86 0.55
N SER A 104 24.52 -21.58 -0.29
CA SER A 104 24.41 -21.71 -1.74
C SER A 104 25.04 -23.04 -2.14
N LEU A 105 24.22 -24.07 -2.26
CA LEU A 105 24.63 -25.45 -2.55
C LEU A 105 24.11 -25.87 -3.94
N SER A 106 24.83 -26.75 -4.62
CA SER A 106 24.28 -27.48 -5.78
C SER A 106 23.32 -28.59 -5.32
N ASP A 107 22.48 -29.09 -6.22
CA ASP A 107 21.46 -30.09 -5.88
C ASP A 107 22.05 -31.43 -5.39
N ASP A 108 23.30 -31.74 -5.78
CA ASP A 108 24.04 -32.95 -5.42
C ASP A 108 24.95 -32.79 -4.19
N ASP A 109 24.94 -31.62 -3.54
CA ASP A 109 25.83 -31.34 -2.41
C ASP A 109 25.56 -32.29 -1.22
N PRO A 110 26.60 -32.95 -0.66
CA PRO A 110 26.42 -33.90 0.45
C PRO A 110 25.85 -33.25 1.71
N VAL A 111 25.97 -31.93 1.88
CA VAL A 111 25.37 -31.19 2.99
C VAL A 111 23.87 -31.38 3.04
N TRP A 112 23.18 -31.61 1.90
CA TRP A 112 21.74 -31.89 1.89
C TRP A 112 21.35 -33.08 2.76
N GLY A 113 22.22 -34.07 2.98
CA GLY A 113 21.95 -35.16 3.92
C GLY A 113 20.64 -35.93 3.65
N GLY A 114 20.21 -35.99 2.39
CA GLY A 114 18.94 -36.60 1.97
C GLY A 114 17.72 -35.67 2.00
N HIS A 115 17.90 -34.39 2.34
CA HIS A 115 16.86 -33.36 2.21
C HIS A 115 16.66 -32.93 0.75
N ASP A 116 15.46 -32.45 0.43
CA ASP A 116 15.03 -32.10 -0.92
C ASP A 116 15.50 -30.70 -1.34
N PRO A 117 16.42 -30.56 -2.31
CA PRO A 117 16.91 -29.26 -2.76
C PRO A 117 15.86 -28.42 -3.48
N ALA A 118 14.77 -29.02 -4.00
CA ALA A 118 13.74 -28.30 -4.75
C ALA A 118 12.74 -27.56 -3.86
N ASN A 119 12.55 -28.04 -2.62
CA ASN A 119 11.47 -27.58 -1.73
C ASN A 119 11.96 -26.90 -0.44
N GLY A 120 13.26 -26.67 -0.30
CA GLY A 120 13.81 -26.02 0.86
C GLY A 120 15.24 -25.53 0.68
N PHE A 121 15.82 -25.04 1.78
CA PHE A 121 17.18 -24.52 1.80
C PHE A 121 17.91 -25.00 3.04
N MET A 122 19.22 -25.24 2.89
CA MET A 122 20.13 -25.44 4.00
C MET A 122 20.63 -24.11 4.56
N TYR A 123 20.72 -24.03 5.88
CA TYR A 123 21.22 -22.87 6.61
C TYR A 123 22.36 -23.27 7.54
N ALA A 124 23.45 -22.50 7.53
CA ALA A 124 24.41 -22.52 8.64
C ALA A 124 23.87 -21.65 9.78
N VAL A 125 23.77 -22.24 10.98
CA VAL A 125 23.20 -21.57 12.15
C VAL A 125 24.32 -21.12 13.08
N TRP A 126 24.29 -19.86 13.51
CA TRP A 126 25.27 -19.25 14.40
C TRP A 126 24.59 -18.77 15.67
N CYS A 127 24.89 -19.37 16.81
CA CYS A 127 24.29 -19.03 18.09
C CYS A 127 25.32 -18.44 19.06
N TRP A 128 24.87 -17.61 19.98
CA TRP A 128 25.75 -17.04 21.00
C TRP A 128 26.08 -18.09 22.07
N GLY A 129 27.37 -18.43 22.21
CA GLY A 129 27.87 -19.40 23.20
C GLY A 129 28.26 -18.78 24.55
N GLY A 130 27.95 -17.51 24.79
CA GLY A 130 28.36 -16.77 25.99
C GLY A 130 29.61 -15.91 25.78
N LEU A 131 29.96 -15.10 26.79
CA LEU A 131 31.06 -14.11 26.71
C LEU A 131 32.43 -14.74 26.38
N SER A 132 32.68 -15.97 26.82
CA SER A 132 33.95 -16.67 26.59
C SER A 132 34.04 -17.33 25.21
N ALA A 133 32.92 -17.80 24.66
CA ALA A 133 32.89 -18.51 23.37
C ALA A 133 32.54 -17.60 22.19
N GLY A 134 31.75 -16.54 22.42
CA GLY A 134 31.28 -15.67 21.35
C GLY A 134 30.22 -16.33 20.46
N TRP A 135 30.10 -15.84 19.21
CA TRP A 135 29.22 -16.47 18.20
C TRP A 135 29.85 -17.77 17.70
N GLN A 136 29.10 -18.86 17.76
CA GLN A 136 29.56 -20.20 17.39
C GLN A 136 28.69 -20.76 16.28
N GLN A 137 29.31 -21.33 15.26
CA GLN A 137 28.60 -22.05 14.21
C GLN A 137 28.18 -23.43 14.73
N GLY A 138 26.88 -23.68 14.77
CA GLY A 138 26.29 -24.98 15.07
C GLY A 138 26.11 -25.84 13.82
N THR A 139 25.23 -26.84 13.92
CA THR A 139 24.88 -27.70 12.79
C THR A 139 24.08 -26.97 11.73
N THR A 140 24.17 -27.46 10.48
CA THR A 140 23.33 -26.98 9.39
C THR A 140 21.89 -27.45 9.59
N ARG A 141 20.92 -26.60 9.21
CA ARG A 141 19.49 -26.93 9.29
C ARG A 141 18.81 -26.79 7.95
N TYR A 142 18.02 -27.80 7.59
CA TYR A 142 17.11 -27.76 6.45
C TYR A 142 15.79 -27.11 6.85
N LEU A 143 15.34 -26.12 6.09
CA LEU A 143 14.04 -25.47 6.28
C LEU A 143 13.32 -25.35 4.93
N THR A 144 12.04 -25.70 4.90
CA THR A 144 11.15 -25.52 3.74
C THR A 144 10.52 -24.13 3.67
N SER A 145 10.78 -23.29 4.68
CA SER A 145 10.39 -21.88 4.70
C SER A 145 11.51 -21.04 5.35
N PRO A 146 11.64 -19.75 5.00
CA PRO A 146 12.66 -18.90 5.61
C PRO A 146 12.49 -18.83 7.15
N PRO A 147 13.59 -18.85 7.93
CA PRO A 147 13.51 -18.71 9.38
C PRO A 147 12.93 -17.33 9.76
N PRO A 148 12.31 -17.18 10.94
CA PRO A 148 11.86 -15.88 11.42
C PRO A 148 12.99 -14.85 11.37
N GLY A 149 12.69 -13.62 10.91
CA GLY A 149 13.68 -12.55 10.75
C GLY A 149 14.54 -12.63 9.47
N TYR A 150 14.40 -13.70 8.67
CA TYR A 150 15.05 -13.78 7.36
C TYR A 150 14.55 -12.68 6.40
N GLY A 151 15.49 -11.96 5.77
CA GLY A 151 15.20 -10.77 4.97
C GLY A 151 15.08 -9.48 5.77
N GLY A 152 15.23 -9.55 7.10
CA GLY A 152 15.17 -8.41 8.02
C GLY A 152 13.84 -8.32 8.77
N MET A 153 13.82 -7.49 9.80
CA MET A 153 12.56 -7.13 10.45
C MET A 153 11.73 -6.23 9.50
N PRO A 154 10.39 -6.39 9.47
CA PRO A 154 9.55 -5.56 8.63
C PRO A 154 9.80 -4.07 8.88
N THR A 155 9.83 -3.30 7.80
CA THR A 155 9.86 -1.84 7.83
C THR A 155 8.53 -1.29 8.35
N PRO A 156 8.50 -0.04 8.87
CA PRO A 156 7.25 0.61 9.25
C PRO A 156 6.23 0.65 8.09
N MET A 157 6.69 0.84 6.85
CA MET A 157 5.80 0.88 5.68
C MET A 157 5.19 -0.51 5.36
N GLU A 158 5.94 -1.59 5.51
CA GLU A 158 5.39 -2.95 5.38
C GLU A 158 4.35 -3.25 6.46
N LEU A 159 4.60 -2.84 7.71
CA LEU A 159 3.61 -2.98 8.78
C LEU A 159 2.39 -2.07 8.55
N ALA A 160 2.57 -0.88 7.96
CA ALA A 160 1.47 -0.02 7.56
C ALA A 160 0.57 -0.70 6.54
N VAL A 161 1.14 -1.32 5.49
CA VAL A 161 0.37 -2.09 4.50
C VAL A 161 -0.44 -3.21 5.18
N ARG A 162 0.17 -3.96 6.10
CA ARG A 162 -0.53 -5.00 6.88
C ARG A 162 -1.67 -4.42 7.71
N ALA A 163 -1.41 -3.35 8.47
CA ALA A 163 -2.41 -2.69 9.31
C ALA A 163 -3.58 -2.15 8.48
N ILE A 164 -3.29 -1.52 7.34
CA ILE A 164 -4.29 -0.99 6.40
C ILE A 164 -5.16 -2.11 5.82
N ASN A 165 -4.56 -3.25 5.48
CA ASN A 165 -5.31 -4.41 4.94
C ASN A 165 -6.17 -5.12 5.98
N GLN A 166 -5.85 -5.00 7.28
CA GLN A 166 -6.65 -5.55 8.37
C GLN A 166 -7.83 -4.65 8.78
N LEU A 167 -7.92 -3.41 8.25
CA LEU A 167 -9.03 -2.50 8.52
C LEU A 167 -10.33 -3.11 7.99
N PRO A 168 -11.33 -3.40 8.86
CA PRO A 168 -12.56 -4.04 8.42
C PRO A 168 -13.57 -3.01 7.92
N ILE A 169 -13.13 -2.09 7.06
CA ILE A 169 -13.97 -1.04 6.45
C ILE A 169 -14.79 -1.62 5.31
N THR A 170 -16.06 -1.22 5.24
CA THR A 170 -17.01 -1.66 4.22
C THR A 170 -17.57 -0.46 3.46
N GLY A 171 -18.29 -0.75 2.37
CA GLY A 171 -19.15 0.24 1.74
C GLY A 171 -20.36 0.56 2.64
N PRO A 172 -21.22 1.49 2.24
CA PRO A 172 -22.42 1.79 2.98
C PRO A 172 -23.38 0.59 2.91
N ASP A 173 -23.97 0.21 4.04
CA ASP A 173 -25.18 -0.61 4.06
C ASP A 173 -26.35 0.28 3.62
N ILE A 174 -26.82 0.11 2.38
CA ILE A 174 -27.82 0.99 1.76
C ILE A 174 -29.17 0.82 2.46
N ARG A 175 -29.70 1.92 2.98
CA ARG A 175 -31.09 2.05 3.41
C ARG A 175 -31.75 3.18 2.65
N THR A 176 -32.99 2.93 2.23
CA THR A 176 -33.79 3.91 1.51
C THR A 176 -35.17 4.06 2.14
N ALA A 177 -35.78 5.23 1.98
CA ALA A 177 -37.21 5.43 2.17
C ALA A 177 -37.79 6.00 0.86
N PRO A 178 -38.73 5.31 0.18
CA PRO A 178 -39.27 4.02 0.56
C PRO A 178 -38.21 2.90 0.56
N ALA A 179 -38.46 1.86 1.35
CA ALA A 179 -37.59 0.68 1.40
C ALA A 179 -37.59 -0.04 0.03
N ALA A 180 -36.60 -0.88 -0.21
CA ALA A 180 -36.46 -1.64 -1.47
C ALA A 180 -37.68 -2.51 -1.84
N THR A 181 -38.46 -2.92 -0.84
CA THR A 181 -39.71 -3.68 -1.00
C THR A 181 -40.95 -2.79 -1.21
N GLY A 182 -40.80 -1.48 -0.99
CA GLY A 182 -41.85 -0.49 -1.22
C GLY A 182 -41.76 0.14 -2.61
N VAL A 183 -42.69 1.06 -2.87
CA VAL A 183 -42.81 1.80 -4.12
C VAL A 183 -42.63 3.29 -3.82
N GLY A 184 -41.72 3.95 -4.54
CA GLY A 184 -41.62 5.41 -4.56
C GLY A 184 -42.43 6.00 -5.69
N LEU A 185 -42.65 7.31 -5.63
CA LEU A 185 -43.38 8.03 -6.67
C LEU A 185 -42.48 9.10 -7.29
N VAL A 186 -42.67 9.32 -8.59
CA VAL A 186 -42.05 10.46 -9.31
C VAL A 186 -42.34 11.76 -8.56
N GLY A 187 -41.31 12.59 -8.40
CA GLY A 187 -41.40 13.89 -7.70
C GLY A 187 -41.36 13.84 -6.18
N LEU A 188 -41.55 12.66 -5.55
CA LEU A 188 -41.41 12.48 -4.11
C LEU A 188 -39.95 12.20 -3.71
N PRO A 189 -39.51 12.67 -2.52
CA PRO A 189 -38.14 12.48 -2.07
C PRO A 189 -37.87 11.03 -1.67
N VAL A 190 -36.82 10.46 -2.23
CA VAL A 190 -36.21 9.22 -1.77
C VAL A 190 -35.11 9.57 -0.79
N TRP A 191 -35.24 9.13 0.46
CA TRP A 191 -34.20 9.29 1.48
C TRP A 191 -33.20 8.15 1.39
N MET A 192 -31.93 8.45 1.65
CA MET A 192 -30.85 7.46 1.68
C MET A 192 -30.00 7.63 2.95
N TRP A 193 -29.65 6.53 3.58
CA TRP A 193 -28.72 6.52 4.70
C TRP A 193 -28.00 5.19 4.82
N THR A 194 -26.96 5.16 5.65
CA THR A 194 -26.35 3.93 6.13
C THR A 194 -26.37 3.89 7.67
N PRO A 195 -26.66 2.74 8.30
CA PRO A 195 -26.49 2.59 9.74
C PRO A 195 -25.08 2.95 10.17
N ARG A 196 -24.95 3.76 11.22
CA ARG A 196 -23.65 4.20 11.73
C ARG A 196 -23.01 3.09 12.56
N THR A 197 -22.04 2.41 11.96
CA THR A 197 -21.14 1.47 12.66
C THR A 197 -19.69 1.89 12.42
N ALA A 198 -18.75 1.39 13.22
CA ALA A 198 -17.33 1.63 12.99
C ALA A 198 -16.87 1.16 11.60
N ARG A 199 -17.53 0.16 11.02
CA ARG A 199 -17.20 -0.43 9.71
C ARG A 199 -17.78 0.32 8.52
N THR A 200 -18.94 0.97 8.69
CA THR A 200 -19.68 1.66 7.61
C THR A 200 -19.47 3.17 7.63
N TRP A 201 -19.27 3.78 8.81
CA TRP A 201 -19.11 5.23 8.98
C TRP A 201 -18.17 5.61 10.14
N GLY A 202 -17.11 4.82 10.32
CA GLY A 202 -16.12 4.93 11.41
C GLY A 202 -15.47 6.29 11.59
N PRO A 203 -14.74 6.44 12.72
CA PRO A 203 -13.39 5.92 12.75
C PRO A 203 -13.30 4.44 13.13
N ILE A 204 -12.30 3.74 12.58
CA ILE A 204 -11.85 2.43 13.03
C ILE A 204 -10.33 2.29 12.85
N SER A 205 -9.66 1.62 13.78
CA SER A 205 -8.19 1.47 13.77
C SER A 205 -7.75 0.02 13.82
N ARG A 206 -6.55 -0.24 13.30
CA ARG A 206 -5.80 -1.49 13.44
C ARG A 206 -4.34 -1.19 13.73
N THR A 207 -3.77 -1.96 14.64
CA THR A 207 -2.36 -1.89 14.98
C THR A 207 -1.72 -3.22 14.65
N VAL A 208 -0.57 -3.18 13.98
CA VAL A 208 0.29 -4.33 13.74
C VAL A 208 1.62 -4.05 14.40
N SER A 209 2.13 -5.03 15.15
CA SER A 209 3.37 -4.90 15.92
C SER A 209 4.29 -6.09 15.68
N VAL A 210 5.57 -5.81 15.80
CA VAL A 210 6.68 -6.77 15.95
C VAL A 210 7.55 -6.27 17.10
N PRO A 211 8.51 -7.06 17.64
CA PRO A 211 9.45 -6.56 18.63
C PRO A 211 10.09 -5.23 18.21
N GLY A 212 10.04 -4.24 19.11
CA GLY A 212 10.64 -2.91 18.89
C GLY A 212 9.91 -1.98 17.89
N LEU A 213 8.84 -2.43 17.22
CA LEU A 213 8.13 -1.62 16.22
C LEU A 213 6.63 -1.89 16.19
N SER A 214 5.84 -0.82 16.25
CA SER A 214 4.38 -0.88 16.10
C SER A 214 3.92 0.20 15.12
N VAL A 215 2.92 -0.14 14.31
CA VAL A 215 2.28 0.76 13.35
C VAL A 215 0.77 0.67 13.50
N THR A 216 0.11 1.83 13.64
CA THR A 216 -1.34 1.95 13.70
C THR A 216 -1.86 2.61 12.44
N ALA A 217 -2.87 2.01 11.82
CA ALA A 217 -3.67 2.60 10.75
C ALA A 217 -5.08 2.92 11.27
N THR A 218 -5.60 4.10 10.93
CA THR A 218 -6.95 4.57 11.28
C THR A 218 -7.68 5.02 10.03
N ALA A 219 -8.85 4.43 9.77
CA ALA A 219 -9.74 4.84 8.69
C ALA A 219 -10.88 5.70 9.22
N ARG A 220 -11.20 6.79 8.52
CA ARG A 220 -12.35 7.67 8.77
C ARG A 220 -13.17 7.80 7.51
N ALA A 221 -14.48 7.58 7.60
CA ALA A 221 -15.38 7.82 6.48
C ALA A 221 -15.52 9.34 6.25
N VAL A 222 -15.44 9.77 4.99
CA VAL A 222 -15.44 11.19 4.59
C VAL A 222 -16.72 11.55 3.84
N GLU A 223 -17.10 10.72 2.87
CA GLU A 223 -18.30 10.91 2.06
C GLU A 223 -18.86 9.57 1.55
N ILE A 224 -20.15 9.57 1.22
CA ILE A 224 -20.84 8.55 0.42
C ILE A 224 -21.23 9.15 -0.92
N ARG A 225 -20.90 8.47 -2.00
CA ARG A 225 -21.42 8.77 -3.35
C ARG A 225 -22.51 7.77 -3.67
N TRP A 226 -23.72 8.26 -3.89
CA TRP A 226 -24.89 7.45 -4.23
C TRP A 226 -25.14 7.52 -5.73
N HIS A 227 -25.10 6.40 -6.42
CA HIS A 227 -25.47 6.29 -7.82
C HIS A 227 -26.92 5.82 -7.91
N MET A 228 -27.80 6.67 -8.43
CA MET A 228 -29.26 6.46 -8.33
C MET A 228 -29.84 5.60 -9.46
N GLY A 229 -29.02 5.15 -10.41
CA GLY A 229 -29.48 4.35 -11.54
C GLY A 229 -30.24 5.12 -12.63
N ASP A 230 -30.51 6.41 -12.43
CA ASP A 230 -31.08 7.34 -13.43
C ASP A 230 -29.99 8.21 -14.10
N GLY A 231 -28.72 7.88 -13.89
CA GLY A 231 -27.56 8.65 -14.36
C GLY A 231 -27.10 9.74 -13.39
N ARG A 232 -27.79 9.97 -12.27
CA ARG A 232 -27.40 10.98 -11.28
C ARG A 232 -26.59 10.37 -10.13
N THR A 233 -25.67 11.18 -9.61
CA THR A 233 -24.90 10.88 -8.40
C THR A 233 -25.16 11.93 -7.32
N VAL A 234 -25.49 11.49 -6.11
CA VAL A 234 -25.66 12.34 -4.93
C VAL A 234 -24.47 12.15 -4.00
N VAL A 235 -23.78 13.24 -3.63
CA VAL A 235 -22.63 13.18 -2.72
C VAL A 235 -23.03 13.65 -1.33
N CYS A 236 -22.84 12.78 -0.35
CA CYS A 236 -23.18 12.99 1.05
C CYS A 236 -21.93 13.00 1.92
N ARG A 237 -21.66 14.10 2.64
CA ARG A 237 -20.59 14.16 3.67
C ARG A 237 -21.06 13.70 5.06
N SER A 238 -22.13 12.93 5.09
CA SER A 238 -22.76 12.37 6.28
C SER A 238 -23.25 10.95 5.94
N PRO A 239 -23.54 10.10 6.94
CA PRO A 239 -24.13 8.78 6.68
C PRO A 239 -25.61 8.87 6.27
N GLY A 240 -26.15 10.08 6.11
CA GLY A 240 -27.59 10.31 6.01
C GLY A 240 -28.29 10.20 7.36
N SER A 241 -29.62 10.32 7.32
CA SER A 241 -30.50 10.18 8.49
C SER A 241 -31.61 9.20 8.18
N ALA A 242 -31.88 8.30 9.12
CA ALA A 242 -32.99 7.37 8.98
C ALA A 242 -34.31 8.12 8.87
N TYR A 243 -35.11 7.75 7.88
CA TYR A 243 -36.44 8.32 7.71
C TYR A 243 -37.36 7.94 8.87
N ARG A 244 -38.21 8.88 9.28
CA ARG A 244 -39.31 8.65 10.23
C ARG A 244 -40.62 9.12 9.60
N PRO A 245 -41.76 8.44 9.84
CA PRO A 245 -43.04 8.81 9.24
C PRO A 245 -43.44 10.28 9.46
N GLU A 246 -43.07 10.85 10.62
CA GLU A 246 -43.28 12.25 10.99
C GLU A 246 -42.64 13.27 10.02
N TYR A 247 -41.69 12.84 9.18
CA TYR A 247 -41.06 13.71 8.18
C TYR A 247 -41.89 13.87 6.91
N GLY A 248 -42.83 12.98 6.63
CA GLY A 248 -43.68 13.03 5.44
C GLY A 248 -42.88 13.29 4.16
N ASN A 249 -43.26 14.31 3.39
CA ASN A 249 -42.63 14.66 2.11
C ASN A 249 -41.42 15.60 2.23
N ARG A 250 -40.82 15.74 3.42
CA ARG A 250 -39.58 16.50 3.59
C ARG A 250 -38.43 15.87 2.81
N THR A 251 -37.48 16.69 2.37
CA THR A 251 -36.27 16.22 1.68
C THR A 251 -35.13 16.00 2.68
N SER A 252 -34.35 14.94 2.50
CA SER A 252 -33.15 14.66 3.29
C SER A 252 -31.91 15.38 2.74
N SER A 253 -30.91 15.63 3.61
CA SER A 253 -29.56 16.02 3.16
C SER A 253 -28.89 14.94 2.30
N CYS A 254 -29.30 13.68 2.50
CA CYS A 254 -29.02 12.55 1.61
C CYS A 254 -30.34 12.10 0.99
N GLY A 255 -30.81 12.89 0.04
CA GLY A 255 -32.07 12.64 -0.65
C GLY A 255 -31.94 12.78 -2.16
N HIS A 256 -32.82 12.11 -2.89
CA HIS A 256 -32.92 12.19 -4.34
C HIS A 256 -34.39 12.30 -4.76
N LYS A 257 -34.67 12.87 -5.94
CA LYS A 257 -36.00 12.87 -6.55
C LYS A 257 -35.89 12.37 -7.98
N TYR A 258 -36.61 11.29 -8.26
CA TYR A 258 -36.75 10.77 -9.61
C TYR A 258 -37.75 11.60 -10.41
N THR A 259 -37.44 11.79 -11.68
CA THR A 259 -38.26 12.56 -12.63
C THR A 259 -38.99 11.67 -13.65
N GLN A 260 -38.69 10.37 -13.65
CA GLN A 260 -39.26 9.37 -14.55
C GLN A 260 -39.56 8.09 -13.76
N PRO A 261 -40.65 7.37 -14.11
CA PRO A 261 -40.93 6.07 -13.51
C PRO A 261 -39.84 5.06 -13.87
N SER A 262 -39.72 3.98 -13.10
CA SER A 262 -38.71 2.94 -13.30
C SER A 262 -39.16 1.83 -14.25
N ARG A 263 -40.40 1.86 -14.76
CA ARG A 263 -40.99 0.80 -15.59
C ARG A 263 -40.15 0.43 -16.82
N ASP A 264 -39.46 1.40 -17.41
CA ASP A 264 -38.62 1.22 -18.61
C ASP A 264 -37.16 0.86 -18.27
N ARG A 265 -36.83 0.72 -16.98
CA ARG A 265 -35.51 0.25 -16.53
C ARG A 265 -35.46 -1.27 -16.56
N SER A 266 -34.25 -1.81 -16.66
CA SER A 266 -34.04 -3.26 -16.56
C SER A 266 -34.65 -3.80 -15.27
N GLY A 267 -35.56 -4.78 -15.38
CA GLY A 267 -36.29 -5.35 -14.25
C GLY A 267 -37.31 -4.39 -13.60
N GLY A 268 -37.70 -3.31 -14.29
CA GLY A 268 -38.71 -2.36 -13.84
C GLY A 268 -38.30 -1.50 -12.65
N LYS A 269 -37.01 -1.44 -12.30
CA LYS A 269 -36.48 -0.78 -11.09
C LYS A 269 -35.20 0.00 -11.35
N TYR A 270 -34.99 1.07 -10.59
CA TYR A 270 -33.70 1.75 -10.54
C TYR A 270 -32.71 0.93 -9.72
N ARG A 271 -31.53 0.66 -10.28
CA ARG A 271 -30.41 0.03 -9.56
C ARG A 271 -29.60 1.10 -8.85
N ILE A 272 -29.72 1.14 -7.53
CA ILE A 272 -28.99 2.06 -6.66
C ILE A 272 -27.72 1.36 -6.14
N THR A 273 -26.56 2.00 -6.30
CA THR A 273 -25.30 1.59 -5.67
C THR A 273 -24.70 2.77 -4.91
N ALA A 274 -23.77 2.52 -4.00
CA ALA A 274 -23.09 3.60 -3.30
C ALA A 274 -21.66 3.23 -2.91
N GLU A 275 -20.82 4.25 -2.78
CA GLU A 275 -19.41 4.13 -2.47
C GLU A 275 -19.05 5.01 -1.27
N THR A 276 -18.42 4.45 -0.24
CA THR A 276 -17.84 5.23 0.85
C THR A 276 -16.39 5.54 0.55
N LEU A 277 -16.04 6.82 0.57
CA LEU A 277 -14.66 7.29 0.60
C LEU A 277 -14.14 7.28 2.04
N TRP A 278 -13.09 6.50 2.27
CA TRP A 278 -12.37 6.42 3.53
C TRP A 278 -11.02 7.11 3.41
N ARG A 279 -10.75 8.06 4.31
CA ARG A 279 -9.41 8.59 4.51
C ARG A 279 -8.70 7.74 5.56
N VAL A 280 -7.60 7.13 5.18
CA VAL A 280 -6.78 6.27 6.03
C VAL A 280 -5.48 6.99 6.37
N THR A 281 -5.21 7.16 7.64
CA THR A 281 -3.94 7.68 8.17
C THR A 281 -3.21 6.56 8.87
N TRP A 282 -1.89 6.47 8.76
CA TRP A 282 -1.10 5.52 9.53
C TRP A 282 0.15 6.18 10.09
N SER A 283 0.64 5.64 11.20
CA SER A 283 1.89 6.10 11.84
C SER A 283 2.52 5.00 12.68
N GLY A 284 3.85 4.99 12.72
CA GLY A 284 4.66 4.11 13.56
C GLY A 284 6.11 4.05 13.08
N GLY A 285 7.04 3.70 13.96
CA GLY A 285 8.47 3.63 13.61
C GLY A 285 9.07 4.93 13.08
N GLY A 286 8.58 6.09 13.54
CA GLY A 286 9.02 7.41 13.06
C GLY A 286 8.49 7.80 11.68
N GLN A 287 7.67 6.96 11.04
CA GLN A 287 7.04 7.25 9.74
C GLN A 287 5.53 7.43 9.89
N SER A 288 4.94 8.11 8.91
CA SER A 288 3.49 8.22 8.77
C SER A 288 3.08 8.43 7.33
N GLY A 289 1.81 8.23 7.04
CA GLY A 289 1.27 8.46 5.70
C GLY A 289 -0.25 8.56 5.70
N VAL A 290 -0.77 9.05 4.57
CA VAL A 290 -2.21 9.20 4.32
C VAL A 290 -2.53 8.65 2.94
N LEU A 291 -3.63 7.92 2.85
CA LEU A 291 -4.18 7.43 1.59
C LEU A 291 -5.70 7.36 1.63
N ASN A 292 -6.32 7.25 0.46
CA ASN A 292 -7.75 7.06 0.35
C ASN A 292 -8.08 5.61 -0.03
N ARG A 293 -9.18 5.08 0.50
CA ARG A 293 -9.80 3.83 0.06
C ARG A 293 -11.24 4.10 -0.32
N VAL A 294 -11.68 3.50 -1.41
CA VAL A 294 -13.09 3.45 -1.79
C VAL A 294 -13.64 2.07 -1.44
N ARG A 295 -14.88 2.04 -0.94
CA ARG A 295 -15.59 0.80 -0.65
C ARG A 295 -17.00 0.88 -1.21
N GLU A 296 -17.29 -0.02 -2.13
CA GLU A 296 -18.60 -0.14 -2.77
C GLU A 296 -19.58 -0.94 -1.91
N SER A 297 -20.86 -0.62 -2.03
CA SER A 297 -21.97 -1.38 -1.46
C SER A 297 -22.43 -2.50 -2.40
N GLY A 298 -23.22 -3.43 -1.85
CA GLY A 298 -24.15 -4.19 -2.70
C GLY A 298 -25.22 -3.27 -3.33
N PRO A 299 -25.80 -3.64 -4.48
CA PRO A 299 -26.87 -2.87 -5.08
C PRO A 299 -28.20 -3.06 -4.34
N VAL A 300 -29.04 -2.03 -4.37
CA VAL A 300 -30.46 -2.08 -3.98
C VAL A 300 -31.31 -1.66 -5.17
N PHE A 301 -32.47 -2.29 -5.36
CA PHE A 301 -33.37 -1.99 -6.47
C PHE A 301 -34.62 -1.30 -5.95
N LEU A 302 -34.94 -0.14 -6.50
CA LEU A 302 -36.09 0.68 -6.08
C LEU A 302 -37.08 0.87 -7.22
N GLN A 303 -38.34 0.55 -6.96
CA GLN A 303 -39.45 0.82 -7.88
C GLN A 303 -39.93 2.26 -7.70
N ILE A 304 -40.09 2.98 -8.81
CA ILE A 304 -40.63 4.33 -8.87
C ILE A 304 -41.78 4.34 -9.85
N ASP A 305 -42.98 4.63 -9.36
CA ASP A 305 -44.18 4.76 -10.18
C ASP A 305 -44.58 6.22 -10.35
N GLU A 306 -45.51 6.46 -11.27
CA GLU A 306 -46.08 7.78 -11.50
C GLU A 306 -47.54 7.77 -11.03
N LEU A 307 -47.94 8.79 -10.27
CA LEU A 307 -49.33 8.94 -9.87
C LEU A 307 -50.15 9.34 -11.11
N GLN A 308 -51.02 8.44 -11.56
CA GLN A 308 -51.96 8.72 -12.64
C GLN A 308 -53.31 9.09 -12.02
N VAL A 309 -53.76 10.33 -12.21
CA VAL A 309 -55.12 10.74 -11.86
C VAL A 309 -56.02 10.42 -13.06
N VAL A 310 -56.93 9.46 -12.88
CA VAL A 310 -58.00 9.22 -13.85
C VAL A 310 -59.13 10.15 -13.48
N ASN A 311 -59.32 11.23 -14.23
CA ASN A 311 -60.56 11.99 -14.16
C ASN A 311 -61.64 11.14 -14.85
N SER A 312 -62.52 10.55 -14.04
CA SER A 312 -63.78 9.96 -14.48
C SER A 312 -64.82 11.03 -14.77
#